data_AF-F4XN68-F1
#
_entry.id   AF-F4XN68-F1
#
_cell.length_a   1.000
_cell.length_b   1.000
_cell.length_c   1.000
_cell.angle_alpha   90.00
_cell.angle_beta   90.00
_cell.angle_gamma   90.00
#
_symmetry.space_group_name_H-M   'P 1'
#
loop_
_entity.id
_entity.type
_entity.pdbx_description
1 polymer ?
#
loop_
_entity_poly.entity_id
_entity_poly.type
_entity_poly.pdbx_seq_one_letter_code
_entity_poly.pdbx_strand_id
1 'polypeptide(L)'
;MAVLNLQYLMDIQEGLGFAEQLVFSNTGQSLSDIQRAVLQKSWQGQRKTYDQIAQELGYSASYIKQTVAPKLWKLFSEALGEKVSKTNFRSVLERRQVNQVSSDTQELIGVLRQGLEPYYKGKVQSTAKQQISNVLFPNHPKSQIFNPQSQQLELPEGRVPLTSRFYVERVPYEFRCYEEIVKPGAFIHIKAPRQMGKTSLMVRILAHAETQGYQTVRLNLQRVDVEILTNLDKFLRWLAYNVTRKLNLKPMLDDYWHQDLGSKVSCTTYFQDYSNSHSYENCYKLYLGGRRK
;
A
#
# COMPACT_ATOMS: atom_id res chain seq x y z
N MET A 1 -14.98 -1.46 -15.96
CA MET A 1 -14.04 -2.59 -15.80
C MET A 1 -12.67 -2.18 -16.31
N ALA A 2 -11.80 -1.74 -15.41
CA ALA A 2 -10.38 -1.53 -15.73
C ALA A 2 -9.59 -2.29 -14.65
N VAL A 3 -8.93 -3.36 -15.09
CA VAL A 3 -8.15 -4.26 -14.24
C VAL A 3 -7.01 -3.46 -13.60
N LEU A 4 -7.01 -3.43 -12.28
CA LEU A 4 -5.94 -2.88 -11.44
C LEU A 4 -4.65 -3.65 -11.72
N ASN A 5 -3.78 -3.09 -12.58
CA ASN A 5 -2.44 -3.63 -12.81
C ASN A 5 -1.52 -3.11 -11.68
N LEU A 6 -1.68 -3.67 -10.48
CA LEU A 6 -0.68 -3.63 -9.43
C LEU A 6 0.44 -4.58 -9.86
N GLN A 7 1.53 -4.05 -10.44
CA GLN A 7 2.80 -4.76 -10.49
C GLN A 7 3.30 -4.94 -9.06
N TYR A 8 2.78 -5.97 -8.40
CA TYR A 8 3.49 -6.70 -7.37
C TYR A 8 4.71 -7.27 -8.09
N LEU A 9 5.87 -6.63 -7.94
CA LEU A 9 7.14 -7.22 -8.38
C LEU A 9 7.38 -8.42 -7.47
N MET A 10 6.82 -9.57 -7.85
CA MET A 10 7.08 -10.84 -7.19
C MET A 10 8.58 -11.09 -7.28
N ASP A 11 9.21 -11.24 -6.12
CA ASP A 11 10.64 -11.52 -6.06
C ASP A 11 10.91 -12.87 -6.74
N ILE A 12 12.10 -13.03 -7.30
CA ILE A 12 12.47 -14.24 -8.03
C ILE A 12 12.36 -15.50 -7.16
N GLN A 13 12.60 -15.39 -5.86
CA GLN A 13 12.49 -16.51 -4.93
C GLN A 13 11.03 -16.89 -4.67
N GLU A 14 10.14 -15.91 -4.53
CA GLU A 14 8.70 -16.16 -4.42
C GLU A 14 8.15 -16.79 -5.71
N GLY A 15 8.54 -16.24 -6.87
CA GLY A 15 8.25 -16.76 -8.21
C GLY A 15 8.61 -18.23 -8.38
N LEU A 16 9.84 -18.58 -7.98
CA LEU A 16 10.35 -19.94 -8.02
C LEU A 16 9.64 -20.85 -7.02
N GLY A 17 9.36 -20.38 -5.80
CA GLY A 17 8.64 -21.15 -4.80
C GLY A 17 7.24 -21.55 -5.25
N PHE A 18 6.50 -20.62 -5.86
CA PHE A 18 5.19 -20.91 -6.43
C PHE A 18 5.27 -21.91 -7.59
N ALA A 19 6.27 -21.75 -8.47
CA ALA A 19 6.49 -22.66 -9.59
C ALA A 19 6.82 -24.09 -9.13
N GLU A 20 7.64 -24.22 -8.07
CA GLU A 20 8.01 -25.49 -7.44
C GLU A 20 6.77 -26.19 -6.87
N GLN A 21 5.94 -25.48 -6.11
CA GLN A 21 4.71 -26.01 -5.54
C GLN A 21 3.71 -26.44 -6.61
N LEU A 22 3.63 -25.67 -7.70
CA LEU A 22 2.75 -25.97 -8.82
C LEU A 22 3.18 -27.24 -9.55
N VAL A 23 4.47 -27.43 -9.77
CA VAL A 23 5.00 -28.66 -10.38
C VAL A 23 4.75 -29.83 -9.45
N PHE A 24 5.09 -29.70 -8.17
CA PHE A 24 4.91 -30.75 -7.17
C PHE A 24 3.45 -31.21 -7.04
N SER A 25 2.49 -30.28 -7.04
CA SER A 25 1.06 -30.60 -6.96
C SER A 25 0.52 -31.30 -8.21
N ASN A 26 1.13 -31.10 -9.39
CA ASN A 26 0.68 -31.70 -10.64
C ASN A 26 1.39 -33.01 -11.00
N THR A 27 2.65 -33.18 -10.61
CA THR A 27 3.48 -34.35 -10.99
C THR A 27 3.98 -35.17 -9.82
N GLY A 28 3.88 -34.67 -8.59
CA GLY A 28 4.51 -35.26 -7.40
C GLY A 28 6.04 -35.18 -7.38
N GLN A 29 6.65 -34.50 -8.35
CA GLN A 29 8.11 -34.38 -8.49
C GLN A 29 8.55 -32.93 -8.29
N SER A 30 9.74 -32.73 -7.72
CA SER A 30 10.39 -31.42 -7.64
C SER A 30 11.06 -31.05 -8.97
N LEU A 31 11.30 -29.76 -9.18
CA LEU A 31 12.07 -29.26 -10.30
C LEU A 31 13.54 -29.70 -10.15
N SER A 32 14.06 -30.31 -11.21
CA SER A 32 15.50 -30.56 -11.35
C SER A 32 16.29 -29.24 -11.46
N ASP A 33 17.59 -29.28 -11.16
CA ASP A 33 18.46 -28.10 -11.18
C ASP A 33 18.45 -27.37 -12.53
N ILE A 34 18.41 -28.13 -13.63
CA ILE A 34 18.31 -27.56 -14.99
C ILE A 34 16.97 -26.86 -15.22
N GLN A 35 15.86 -27.43 -14.74
CA GLN A 35 14.54 -26.81 -14.88
C GLN A 35 14.46 -25.53 -14.04
N ARG A 36 14.96 -25.58 -12.80
CA ARG A 36 15.01 -24.43 -11.90
C ARG A 36 15.83 -23.28 -12.48
N ALA A 37 16.98 -23.59 -13.06
CA ALA A 37 17.82 -22.59 -13.72
C ALA A 37 17.13 -21.99 -14.95
N VAL A 38 16.44 -22.80 -15.76
CA VAL A 38 15.65 -22.30 -16.89
C VAL A 38 14.56 -21.33 -16.41
N LEU A 39 13.84 -21.63 -15.32
CA LEU A 39 12.83 -20.73 -14.76
C LEU A 39 13.44 -19.44 -14.23
N GLN A 40 14.51 -19.54 -13.44
CA GLN A 40 15.20 -18.40 -12.84
C GLN A 40 15.68 -17.42 -13.92
N LYS A 41 16.35 -17.92 -14.96
CA LYS A 41 16.85 -17.08 -16.05
C LYS A 41 15.75 -16.56 -16.98
N SER A 42 14.57 -17.17 -16.96
CA SER A 42 13.36 -16.69 -17.66
C SER A 42 12.65 -15.57 -16.88
N TRP A 43 12.87 -15.49 -15.56
CA TRP A 43 12.30 -14.48 -14.66
C TRP A 43 13.11 -13.18 -14.62
N GLN A 44 14.44 -13.27 -14.76
CA GLN A 44 15.36 -12.12 -14.74
C GLN A 44 15.11 -11.15 -15.90
N GLY A 45 15.26 -9.84 -15.64
CA GLY A 45 15.10 -8.79 -16.65
C GLY A 45 16.10 -8.90 -17.82
N GLN A 46 17.28 -9.47 -17.56
CA GLN A 46 18.29 -9.79 -18.57
C GLN A 46 18.20 -11.28 -18.92
N ARG A 47 17.33 -11.61 -19.88
CA ARG A 47 17.03 -13.01 -20.26
C ARG A 47 18.23 -13.67 -20.93
N LYS A 48 18.84 -14.66 -20.26
CA LYS A 48 19.89 -15.49 -20.88
C LYS A 48 19.30 -16.43 -21.93
N THR A 49 19.99 -16.67 -23.04
CA THR A 49 19.57 -17.67 -24.05
C THR A 49 19.75 -19.09 -23.52
N TYR A 50 19.10 -20.09 -24.13
CA TYR A 50 19.33 -21.48 -23.73
C TYR A 50 20.79 -21.89 -23.93
N ASP A 51 21.48 -21.31 -24.91
CA ASP A 51 22.91 -21.56 -25.16
C ASP A 51 23.77 -21.05 -23.99
N GLN A 52 23.46 -19.86 -23.47
CA GLN A 52 24.16 -19.30 -22.30
C GLN A 52 23.87 -20.09 -21.02
N ILE A 53 22.64 -20.58 -20.84
CA ILE A 53 22.26 -21.43 -19.69
C ILE A 53 22.98 -22.77 -19.76
N ALA A 54 23.08 -23.35 -20.96
CA ALA A 54 23.78 -24.59 -21.22
C ALA A 54 25.28 -24.47 -20.87
N GLN A 55 25.92 -23.38 -21.33
CA GLN A 55 27.32 -23.09 -21.04
C GLN A 55 27.60 -22.88 -19.54
N GLU A 56 26.71 -22.19 -18.83
CA GLU A 56 26.84 -21.91 -17.39
C GLU A 56 26.69 -23.18 -16.52
N LEU A 57 25.91 -24.16 -16.97
CA LEU A 57 25.57 -25.37 -16.22
C LEU A 57 26.26 -26.64 -16.73
N GLY A 58 27.09 -26.54 -17.78
CA GLY A 58 27.79 -27.68 -18.38
C GLY A 58 26.89 -28.63 -19.18
N TYR A 59 25.73 -28.17 -19.67
CA TYR A 59 24.82 -28.96 -20.49
C TYR A 59 24.98 -28.64 -21.98
N SER A 60 24.45 -29.50 -22.86
CA SER A 60 24.36 -29.17 -24.28
C SER A 60 23.16 -28.24 -24.55
N ALA A 61 23.38 -27.25 -25.41
CA ALA A 61 22.30 -26.34 -25.79
C ALA A 61 21.15 -27.05 -26.50
N SER A 62 21.43 -28.13 -27.24
CA SER A 62 20.42 -28.96 -27.88
C SER A 62 19.53 -29.66 -26.86
N TYR A 63 20.11 -30.18 -25.77
CA TYR A 63 19.36 -30.84 -24.70
C TYR A 63 18.36 -29.89 -24.03
N ILE A 64 18.77 -28.65 -23.75
CA ILE A 64 17.85 -27.66 -23.17
C ILE A 64 16.74 -27.27 -24.17
N LYS A 65 17.11 -26.99 -25.43
CA LYS A 65 16.17 -26.52 -26.47
C LYS A 65 15.16 -27.60 -26.89
N GLN A 66 15.58 -28.85 -26.99
CA GLN A 66 14.78 -29.94 -27.55
C GLN A 66 14.09 -30.78 -26.48
N THR A 67 14.68 -30.91 -25.29
CA THR A 67 14.16 -31.84 -24.26
C THR A 67 13.60 -31.11 -23.05
N VAL A 68 14.40 -30.25 -22.41
CA VAL A 68 14.04 -29.67 -21.10
C VAL A 68 12.99 -28.57 -21.25
N ALA A 69 13.25 -27.56 -22.07
CA ALA A 69 12.38 -26.40 -22.17
C ALA A 69 10.98 -26.71 -22.73
N PRO A 70 10.80 -27.49 -23.83
CA PRO A 70 9.47 -27.78 -24.35
C PRO A 70 8.60 -28.56 -23.35
N LYS A 71 9.16 -29.57 -22.68
CA LYS A 71 8.46 -30.35 -21.64
C LYS A 71 8.05 -29.47 -20.46
N LEU A 72 8.96 -28.60 -20.01
CA LEU A 72 8.72 -27.68 -18.90
C LEU A 72 7.56 -26.71 -19.20
N TRP A 73 7.59 -26.06 -20.37
CA TRP A 73 6.54 -25.11 -20.74
C TRP A 73 5.19 -25.78 -21.01
N LYS A 74 5.20 -27.01 -21.53
CA LYS A 74 3.98 -27.82 -21.69
C LYS A 74 3.36 -28.12 -20.32
N LEU A 75 4.16 -28.58 -19.36
CA LEU A 75 3.71 -28.86 -17.99
C LEU A 75 3.07 -27.63 -17.34
N PHE A 76 3.73 -26.48 -17.39
CA PHE A 76 3.13 -25.25 -16.84
C PHE A 76 1.87 -24.83 -17.59
N SER A 77 1.79 -25.10 -18.90
CA SER A 77 0.60 -24.77 -19.66
C SER A 77 -0.60 -25.62 -19.28
N GLU A 78 -0.37 -26.91 -19.02
CA GLU A 78 -1.39 -27.87 -18.57
C GLU A 78 -1.85 -27.52 -17.14
N ALA A 79 -0.90 -27.32 -16.22
CA ALA A 79 -1.20 -27.01 -14.82
C ALA A 79 -1.90 -25.65 -14.63
N LEU A 80 -1.60 -24.66 -15.47
CA LEU A 80 -2.22 -23.33 -15.40
C LEU A 80 -3.41 -23.15 -16.34
N GLY A 81 -3.71 -24.13 -17.19
CA GLY A 81 -4.80 -24.07 -18.16
C GLY A 81 -4.65 -22.95 -19.20
N GLU A 82 -3.44 -22.46 -19.43
CA GLU A 82 -3.16 -21.41 -20.41
C GLU A 82 -1.76 -21.55 -21.02
N LYS A 83 -1.53 -21.02 -22.22
CA LYS A 83 -0.25 -21.20 -22.91
C LYS A 83 0.89 -20.47 -22.18
N VAL A 84 1.84 -21.23 -21.66
CA VAL A 84 3.05 -20.74 -20.99
C VAL A 84 4.28 -20.94 -21.89
N SER A 85 5.19 -19.97 -21.84
CA SER A 85 6.44 -19.91 -22.58
C SER A 85 7.46 -19.08 -21.81
N LYS A 86 8.71 -19.13 -22.25
CA LYS A 86 9.81 -18.34 -21.67
C LYS A 86 9.52 -16.85 -21.51
N THR A 87 8.73 -16.26 -22.42
CA THR A 87 8.51 -14.80 -22.46
C THR A 87 7.33 -14.32 -21.62
N ASN A 88 6.36 -15.20 -21.34
CA ASN A 88 5.13 -14.86 -20.61
C ASN A 88 4.99 -15.58 -19.26
N PHE A 89 5.87 -16.55 -18.94
CA PHE A 89 5.87 -17.30 -17.68
C PHE A 89 5.71 -16.40 -16.45
N ARG A 90 6.53 -15.37 -16.35
CA ARG A 90 6.48 -14.42 -15.23
C ARG A 90 5.12 -13.75 -15.07
N SER A 91 4.59 -13.17 -16.15
CA SER A 91 3.30 -12.47 -16.13
C SER A 91 2.12 -13.40 -15.82
N VAL A 92 2.20 -14.65 -16.30
CA VAL A 92 1.21 -15.69 -16.03
C VAL A 92 1.19 -16.05 -14.53
N LEU A 93 2.35 -16.25 -13.91
CA LEU A 93 2.46 -16.55 -12.48
C LEU A 93 2.01 -15.37 -11.60
N GLU A 94 2.50 -14.16 -11.88
CA GLU A 94 2.14 -12.95 -11.13
C GLU A 94 0.61 -12.76 -11.07
N ARG A 95 -0.09 -12.98 -12.20
CA ARG A 95 -1.55 -12.88 -12.27
C ARG A 95 -2.27 -13.98 -11.48
N ARG A 96 -1.78 -15.22 -11.52
CA ARG A 96 -2.42 -16.37 -10.85
C ARG A 96 -2.31 -16.31 -9.33
N GLN A 97 -1.17 -15.85 -8.80
CA GLN A 97 -1.00 -15.66 -7.36
C GLN A 97 -1.92 -14.56 -6.81
N VAL A 98 -2.09 -13.45 -7.54
CA VAL A 98 -3.04 -12.39 -7.15
C VAL A 98 -4.46 -12.95 -7.02
N ASN A 99 -4.85 -13.85 -7.93
CA ASN A 99 -6.16 -14.51 -7.88
C ASN A 99 -6.30 -15.51 -6.70
N GLN A 100 -5.24 -16.24 -6.32
CA GLN A 100 -5.26 -17.13 -5.16
C GLN A 100 -5.30 -16.36 -3.83
N VAL A 101 -4.51 -15.29 -3.68
CA VAL A 101 -4.53 -14.44 -2.48
C VAL A 101 -5.91 -13.80 -2.28
N SER A 102 -6.62 -13.44 -3.36
CA SER A 102 -7.99 -12.96 -3.27
C SER A 102 -9.02 -14.02 -2.86
N SER A 103 -8.73 -15.32 -3.01
CA SER A 103 -9.57 -16.42 -2.52
C SER A 103 -9.37 -16.62 -1.02
N ASP A 104 -8.11 -16.74 -0.57
CA ASP A 104 -7.77 -17.02 0.83
C ASP A 104 -8.13 -15.85 1.76
N THR A 105 -8.01 -14.61 1.25
CA THR A 105 -8.44 -13.42 2.00
C THR A 105 -9.95 -13.35 2.18
N GLN A 106 -10.76 -13.86 1.24
CA GLN A 106 -12.22 -13.91 1.38
C GLN A 106 -12.64 -14.94 2.44
N GLU A 107 -11.93 -16.07 2.52
CA GLU A 107 -12.17 -17.10 3.52
C GLU A 107 -11.80 -16.60 4.93
N LEU A 108 -10.64 -15.97 5.10
CA LEU A 108 -10.23 -15.32 6.35
C LEU A 108 -11.18 -14.19 6.78
N ILE A 109 -11.64 -13.36 5.83
CA ILE A 109 -12.66 -12.33 6.12
C ILE A 109 -13.96 -12.98 6.58
N GLY A 110 -14.35 -14.12 6.00
CA GLY A 110 -15.51 -14.90 6.43
C GLY A 110 -15.40 -15.37 7.88
N VAL A 111 -14.26 -15.98 8.24
CA VAL A 111 -13.98 -16.44 9.62
C VAL A 111 -13.98 -15.28 10.62
N LEU A 112 -13.32 -14.17 10.27
CA LEU A 112 -13.27 -12.97 11.11
C LEU A 112 -14.66 -12.34 11.28
N ARG A 113 -15.48 -12.31 10.23
CA ARG A 113 -16.86 -11.81 10.29
C ARG A 113 -17.70 -12.65 11.24
N GLN A 114 -17.56 -13.97 11.18
CA GLN A 114 -18.30 -14.90 12.03
C GLN A 114 -17.90 -14.77 13.51
N GLY A 115 -16.61 -14.59 13.80
CA GLY A 115 -16.11 -14.38 15.17
C GLY A 115 -16.44 -13.01 15.76
N LEU A 116 -16.70 -12.01 14.91
CA LEU A 116 -17.00 -10.63 15.33
C LEU A 116 -18.51 -10.33 15.37
N GLU A 117 -19.38 -11.17 14.81
CA GLU A 117 -20.84 -10.98 14.85
C GLU A 117 -21.42 -10.62 16.23
N PRO A 118 -20.98 -11.20 17.37
CA PRO A 118 -21.51 -10.85 18.70
C PRO A 118 -21.27 -9.39 19.10
N TYR A 119 -20.25 -8.75 18.51
CA TYR A 119 -19.81 -7.39 18.85
C TYR A 119 -20.38 -6.32 17.91
N TYR A 120 -21.07 -6.72 16.82
CA TYR A 120 -21.69 -5.82 15.85
C TYR A 120 -23.23 -5.89 15.91
N LYS A 121 -23.86 -5.06 16.75
CA LYS A 121 -25.33 -4.88 16.76
C LYS A 121 -25.81 -3.88 15.69
N GLY A 122 -25.41 -4.08 14.43
CA GLY A 122 -25.88 -3.26 13.31
C GLY A 122 -26.28 -4.14 12.14
N LYS A 123 -27.58 -4.22 11.82
CA LYS A 123 -28.06 -4.95 10.63
C LYS A 123 -27.53 -4.27 9.37
N VAL A 124 -26.61 -4.92 8.66
CA VAL A 124 -26.28 -4.55 7.29
C VAL A 124 -27.41 -5.04 6.39
N GLN A 125 -28.28 -4.12 5.97
CA GLN A 125 -29.22 -4.43 4.89
C GLN A 125 -28.43 -4.45 3.58
N SER A 126 -28.30 -5.64 3.01
CA SER A 126 -27.90 -5.86 1.63
C SER A 126 -28.97 -5.24 0.73
N THR A 127 -28.80 -4.00 0.29
CA THR A 127 -29.59 -3.47 -0.83
C THR A 127 -29.01 -4.01 -2.13
N ALA A 128 -29.87 -4.71 -2.87
CA ALA A 128 -29.59 -5.24 -4.20
C ALA A 128 -28.98 -4.18 -5.12
N LYS A 129 -28.17 -4.63 -6.09
CA LYS A 129 -27.56 -3.83 -7.17
C LYS A 129 -28.55 -2.80 -7.75
N GLN A 130 -28.59 -1.61 -7.17
CA GLN A 130 -29.24 -0.46 -7.78
C GLN A 130 -28.19 0.25 -8.61
N GLN A 131 -28.54 0.50 -9.87
CA GLN A 131 -27.75 1.26 -10.83
C GLN A 131 -27.24 2.53 -10.15
N ILE A 132 -25.93 2.67 -10.06
CA ILE A 132 -25.30 3.93 -9.64
C ILE A 132 -25.54 4.91 -10.78
N SER A 133 -26.63 5.65 -10.69
CA SER A 133 -26.73 6.96 -11.33
C SER A 133 -25.62 7.84 -10.73
N ASN A 134 -24.99 8.67 -11.57
CA ASN A 134 -23.98 9.63 -11.15
C ASN A 134 -24.62 10.68 -10.22
N VAL A 135 -24.85 10.34 -8.96
CA VAL A 135 -25.29 11.29 -7.95
C VAL A 135 -24.04 11.98 -7.42
N LEU A 136 -23.86 13.23 -7.83
CA LEU A 136 -22.86 14.12 -7.26
C LEU A 136 -23.26 14.40 -5.80
N PHE A 137 -22.44 13.98 -4.83
CA PHE A 137 -22.79 14.11 -3.42
C PHE A 137 -22.60 15.56 -2.91
N PRO A 138 -23.58 16.15 -2.19
CA PRO A 138 -23.61 17.58 -1.84
C PRO A 138 -22.45 18.06 -0.95
N ASN A 139 -21.89 17.17 -0.12
CA ASN A 139 -20.92 17.54 0.94
C ASN A 139 -19.45 17.41 0.50
N HIS A 140 -19.18 17.25 -0.79
CA HIS A 140 -17.81 17.19 -1.31
C HIS A 140 -17.33 18.59 -1.72
N PRO A 141 -16.06 19.00 -1.47
CA PRO A 141 -15.49 20.28 -1.93
C PRO A 141 -15.48 20.49 -3.46
N LYS A 142 -16.06 19.57 -4.24
CA LYS A 142 -16.34 19.70 -5.68
C LYS A 142 -17.66 20.45 -5.94
N SER A 143 -18.51 20.66 -4.94
CA SER A 143 -19.83 21.30 -5.13
C SER A 143 -19.78 22.83 -5.15
N GLN A 144 -18.67 23.47 -4.74
CA GLN A 144 -18.63 24.93 -4.56
C GLN A 144 -17.67 25.71 -5.48
N ILE A 145 -16.91 25.05 -6.36
CA ILE A 145 -15.94 25.75 -7.23
C ILE A 145 -16.09 25.31 -8.68
N PHE A 146 -17.26 25.58 -9.27
CA PHE A 146 -17.40 25.55 -10.73
C PHE A 146 -17.08 26.93 -11.29
N ASN A 147 -15.80 27.18 -11.58
CA ASN A 147 -15.43 28.26 -12.51
C ASN A 147 -15.07 27.60 -13.86
N PRO A 148 -15.86 27.78 -14.93
CA PRO A 148 -15.67 27.08 -16.20
C PRO A 148 -14.52 27.64 -17.09
N GLN A 149 -13.76 28.65 -16.65
CA GLN A 149 -12.93 29.47 -17.55
C GLN A 149 -11.41 29.17 -17.60
N SER A 150 -10.88 28.05 -17.09
CA SER A 150 -9.47 27.70 -17.34
C SER A 150 -9.29 26.24 -17.74
N GLN A 151 -9.27 25.99 -19.06
CA GLN A 151 -8.90 24.70 -19.67
C GLN A 151 -7.38 24.50 -19.75
N GLN A 152 -6.62 24.92 -18.74
CA GLN A 152 -5.19 24.67 -18.74
C GLN A 152 -4.94 23.25 -18.25
N LEU A 153 -4.45 22.39 -19.14
CA LEU A 153 -4.07 21.02 -18.83
C LEU A 153 -2.92 21.05 -17.80
N GLU A 154 -3.16 20.51 -16.61
CA GLU A 154 -2.12 20.34 -15.59
C GLU A 154 -1.18 19.21 -16.02
N LEU A 155 0.13 19.48 -16.03
CA LEU A 155 1.15 18.44 -16.22
C LEU A 155 1.02 17.39 -15.10
N PRO A 156 1.09 16.07 -15.39
CA PRO A 156 0.84 15.00 -14.42
C PRO A 156 1.97 14.84 -13.38
N GLU A 157 2.79 15.86 -13.15
CA GLU A 157 3.95 15.78 -12.28
C GLU A 157 3.63 16.17 -10.83
N GLY A 158 4.15 15.38 -9.90
CA GLY A 158 4.08 15.69 -8.47
C GLY A 158 2.76 15.35 -7.81
N ARG A 159 2.38 16.16 -6.81
CA ARG A 159 1.13 15.99 -6.05
C ARG A 159 0.01 16.69 -6.83
N VAL A 160 -1.11 15.99 -7.00
CA VAL A 160 -2.32 16.56 -7.59
C VAL A 160 -2.95 17.58 -6.62
N PRO A 161 -3.18 18.84 -7.06
CA PRO A 161 -3.84 19.87 -6.25
C PRO A 161 -5.25 19.47 -5.79
N LEU A 162 -5.72 20.06 -4.69
CA LEU A 162 -7.06 19.80 -4.17
C LEU A 162 -8.15 20.17 -5.19
N THR A 163 -7.94 21.28 -5.89
CA THR A 163 -8.83 21.87 -6.90
C THR A 163 -8.72 21.23 -8.28
N SER A 164 -7.78 20.30 -8.49
CA SER A 164 -7.55 19.70 -9.80
C SER A 164 -8.76 18.91 -10.28
N ARG A 165 -9.27 19.27 -11.46
CA ARG A 165 -10.41 18.60 -12.11
C ARG A 165 -10.05 17.22 -12.64
N PHE A 166 -8.76 16.94 -12.82
CA PHE A 166 -8.24 15.69 -13.37
C PHE A 166 -7.99 14.62 -12.30
N TYR A 167 -8.29 14.91 -11.03
CA TYR A 167 -8.18 13.91 -9.98
C TYR A 167 -9.29 12.86 -10.08
N VAL A 168 -8.88 11.61 -10.35
CA VAL A 168 -9.74 10.44 -10.26
C VAL A 168 -9.77 9.93 -8.84
N GLU A 169 -10.98 9.89 -8.27
CA GLU A 169 -11.24 9.42 -6.91
C GLU A 169 -10.99 7.92 -6.76
N ARG A 170 -10.44 7.52 -5.61
CA ARG A 170 -10.10 6.12 -5.33
C ARG A 170 -11.20 5.42 -4.55
N VAL A 171 -12.29 5.10 -5.21
CA VAL A 171 -13.39 4.32 -4.59
C VAL A 171 -12.98 2.84 -4.45
N PRO A 172 -13.21 2.17 -3.30
CA PRO A 172 -13.84 2.67 -2.07
C PRO A 172 -12.85 3.19 -1.00
N TYR A 173 -11.54 3.16 -1.27
CA TYR A 173 -10.51 3.39 -0.26
C TYR A 173 -10.47 4.83 0.26
N GLU A 174 -10.69 5.81 -0.61
CA GLU A 174 -10.71 7.23 -0.24
C GLU A 174 -11.89 7.53 0.68
N PHE A 175 -13.07 6.98 0.37
CA PHE A 175 -14.25 7.07 1.23
C PHE A 175 -14.01 6.48 2.62
N ARG A 176 -13.44 5.27 2.70
CA ARG A 176 -13.08 4.66 4.00
C ARG A 176 -12.13 5.53 4.80
N CYS A 177 -11.19 6.22 4.14
CA CYS A 177 -10.29 7.13 4.85
C CYS A 177 -11.02 8.34 5.43
N TYR A 178 -12.05 8.85 4.76
CA TYR A 178 -12.90 9.92 5.30
C TYR A 178 -13.73 9.46 6.50
N GLU A 179 -14.29 8.25 6.45
CA GLU A 179 -15.01 7.69 7.61
C GLU A 179 -14.08 7.44 8.80
N GLU A 180 -12.88 6.92 8.55
CA GLU A 180 -11.92 6.64 9.62
C GLU A 180 -11.32 7.91 10.21
N ILE A 181 -11.02 8.94 9.42
CA ILE A 181 -10.30 10.12 9.93
C ILE A 181 -11.11 10.89 10.97
N VAL A 182 -12.45 10.81 10.93
CA VAL A 182 -13.33 11.46 11.91
C VAL A 182 -13.33 10.72 13.26
N LYS A 183 -13.05 9.42 13.28
CA LYS A 183 -13.07 8.64 14.53
C LYS A 183 -11.96 9.10 15.50
N PRO A 184 -12.22 9.15 16.81
CA PRO A 184 -11.20 9.45 17.81
C PRO A 184 -10.15 8.34 17.84
N GLY A 185 -8.88 8.70 17.98
CA GLY A 185 -7.76 7.74 17.99
C GLY A 185 -7.49 7.02 16.66
N ALA A 186 -8.13 7.43 15.56
CA ALA A 186 -7.96 6.79 14.27
C ALA A 186 -6.51 6.83 13.77
N PHE A 187 -6.05 5.69 13.26
CA PHE A 187 -4.74 5.54 12.62
C PHE A 187 -4.90 5.04 11.19
N ILE A 188 -4.56 5.88 10.21
CA ILE A 188 -4.67 5.55 8.78
C ILE A 188 -3.27 5.37 8.19
N HIS A 189 -2.97 4.15 7.76
CA HIS A 189 -1.71 3.84 7.08
C HIS A 189 -1.91 3.74 5.56
N ILE A 190 -1.34 4.69 4.81
CA ILE A 190 -1.38 4.71 3.34
C ILE A 190 -0.10 4.11 2.77
N LYS A 191 -0.14 2.83 2.38
CA LYS A 191 0.99 2.11 1.75
C LYS A 191 0.77 1.98 0.24
N ALA A 192 1.75 2.40 -0.57
CA ALA A 192 1.80 2.05 -2.01
C ALA A 192 3.19 2.37 -2.62
N PRO A 193 3.46 2.02 -3.90
CA PRO A 193 4.69 2.39 -4.63
C PRO A 193 4.88 3.89 -4.87
N ARG A 194 6.09 4.32 -5.24
CA ARG A 194 6.37 5.73 -5.59
C ARG A 194 5.46 6.23 -6.72
N GLN A 195 5.17 7.54 -6.71
CA GLN A 195 4.35 8.23 -7.71
C GLN A 195 2.89 7.72 -7.87
N MET A 196 2.45 6.77 -7.06
CA MET A 196 1.06 6.30 -7.05
C MET A 196 0.09 7.26 -6.33
N GLY A 197 0.34 8.58 -6.35
CA GLY A 197 -0.58 9.60 -5.81
C GLY A 197 -0.94 9.49 -4.31
N LYS A 198 -0.15 8.79 -3.48
CA LYS A 198 -0.46 8.65 -2.05
C LYS A 198 -0.38 9.97 -1.28
N THR A 199 0.53 10.87 -1.69
CA THR A 199 0.57 12.25 -1.18
C THR A 199 -0.67 13.05 -1.60
N SER A 200 -1.22 12.79 -2.80
CA SER A 200 -2.47 13.41 -3.25
C SER A 200 -3.66 12.94 -2.42
N LEU A 201 -3.77 11.62 -2.17
CA LEU A 201 -4.80 11.05 -1.30
C LEU A 201 -4.71 11.59 0.14
N MET A 202 -3.52 11.57 0.74
CA MET A 202 -3.27 12.10 2.09
C MET A 202 -3.79 13.54 2.24
N VAL A 203 -3.49 14.38 1.27
CA VAL A 203 -3.88 15.78 1.28
C VAL A 203 -5.39 15.97 1.27
N ARG A 204 -6.11 15.10 0.56
CA ARG A 204 -7.57 15.13 0.53
C ARG A 204 -8.17 14.70 1.85
N ILE A 205 -7.61 13.66 2.46
CA ILE A 205 -7.99 13.21 3.80
C ILE A 205 -7.78 14.32 4.83
N LEU A 206 -6.64 15.03 4.78
CA LEU A 206 -6.37 16.16 5.67
C LEU A 206 -7.32 17.33 5.40
N ALA A 207 -7.57 17.68 4.14
CA ALA A 207 -8.54 18.72 3.79
C ALA A 207 -9.95 18.39 4.28
N HIS A 208 -10.37 17.11 4.20
CA HIS A 208 -11.63 16.66 4.78
C HIS A 208 -11.64 16.77 6.31
N ALA A 209 -10.53 16.46 6.98
CA ALA A 209 -10.44 16.68 8.43
C ALA A 209 -10.56 18.16 8.79
N GLU A 210 -9.96 19.06 8.00
CA GLU A 210 -10.08 20.52 8.18
C GLU A 210 -11.54 20.99 8.04
N THR A 211 -12.31 20.44 7.09
CA THR A 211 -13.74 20.78 6.97
C THR A 211 -14.59 20.26 8.12
N GLN A 212 -14.10 19.28 8.89
CA GLN A 212 -14.73 18.79 10.11
C GLN A 212 -14.22 19.52 11.37
N GLY A 213 -13.43 20.60 11.21
CA GLY A 213 -12.92 21.42 12.32
C GLY A 213 -11.65 20.90 12.99
N TYR A 214 -11.01 19.85 12.46
CA TYR A 214 -9.75 19.35 13.01
C TYR A 214 -8.57 20.21 12.57
N GLN A 215 -7.64 20.47 13.49
CA GLN A 215 -6.34 21.03 13.14
C GLN A 215 -5.40 19.91 12.65
N THR A 216 -4.80 20.11 11.47
CA THR A 216 -3.93 19.11 10.84
C THR A 216 -2.46 19.48 10.97
N VAL A 217 -1.62 18.50 11.33
CA VAL A 217 -0.17 18.65 11.37
C VAL A 217 0.49 17.66 10.43
N ARG A 218 1.26 18.17 9.48
CA ARG A 218 2.04 17.37 8.53
C ARG A 218 3.52 17.36 8.87
N LEU A 219 4.05 16.16 9.11
CA LEU A 219 5.48 15.90 9.34
C LEU A 219 6.08 15.03 8.23
N ASN A 220 7.35 15.29 7.91
CA ASN A 220 8.11 14.53 6.92
C ASN A 220 9.34 13.90 7.58
N LEU A 221 9.28 12.59 7.82
CA LEU A 221 10.34 11.83 8.48
C LEU A 221 11.62 11.69 7.63
N GLN A 222 11.56 12.02 6.33
CA GLN A 222 12.75 11.96 5.47
C GLN A 222 13.78 13.05 5.73
N ARG A 223 13.37 14.14 6.39
CA ARG A 223 14.25 15.27 6.71
C ARG A 223 14.88 15.13 8.09
N VAL A 224 14.64 14.00 8.76
CA VAL A 224 15.08 13.75 10.13
C VAL A 224 16.41 13.02 10.09
N ASP A 225 17.34 13.45 10.93
CA ASP A 225 18.63 12.80 11.08
C ASP A 225 18.46 11.36 11.58
N VAL A 226 19.30 10.46 11.07
CA VAL A 226 19.22 9.03 11.41
C VAL A 226 19.40 8.81 12.91
N GLU A 227 20.23 9.61 13.58
CA GLU A 227 20.46 9.54 15.03
C GLU A 227 19.22 9.84 15.87
N ILE A 228 18.30 10.67 15.34
CA ILE A 228 17.03 10.96 16.00
C ILE A 228 16.08 9.77 15.79
N LEU A 229 16.12 9.13 14.63
CA LEU A 229 15.27 7.97 14.31
C LEU A 229 15.70 6.67 15.03
N THR A 230 16.96 6.55 15.42
CA THR A 230 17.48 5.37 16.15
C THR A 230 17.23 5.43 17.65
N ASN A 231 17.03 6.63 18.22
CA ASN A 231 16.79 6.80 19.65
C ASN A 231 15.33 7.24 19.90
N LEU A 232 14.57 6.38 20.59
CA LEU A 232 13.15 6.64 20.88
C LEU A 232 12.91 7.92 21.67
N ASP A 233 13.74 8.24 22.66
CA ASP A 233 13.59 9.47 23.47
C ASP A 233 13.80 10.71 22.60
N LYS A 234 14.89 10.74 21.84
CA LYS A 234 15.17 11.84 20.90
C LYS A 234 14.07 11.97 19.84
N PHE A 235 13.56 10.84 19.32
CA PHE A 235 12.47 10.84 18.36
C PHE A 235 11.19 11.45 18.94
N LEU A 236 10.77 11.03 20.13
CA LEU A 236 9.54 11.52 20.74
C LEU A 236 9.65 12.99 21.15
N ARG A 237 10.82 13.44 21.65
CA ARG A 237 11.09 14.87 21.88
C ARG A 237 11.03 15.68 20.58
N TRP A 238 11.67 15.19 19.52
CA TRP A 238 11.63 15.81 18.20
C TRP A 238 10.20 15.88 17.66
N LEU A 239 9.42 14.80 17.81
CA LEU A 239 8.04 14.73 17.38
C LEU A 239 7.20 15.78 18.11
N ALA A 240 7.27 15.80 19.44
CA ALA A 240 6.55 16.71 20.29
C ALA A 240 6.89 18.18 19.97
N TYR A 241 8.17 18.50 19.80
CA TYR A 241 8.64 19.84 19.39
C TYR A 241 8.04 20.28 18.05
N ASN A 242 8.09 19.40 17.05
CA ASN A 242 7.63 19.75 15.70
C ASN A 242 6.11 19.86 15.63
N VAL A 243 5.38 19.04 16.40
CA VAL A 243 3.92 19.16 16.48
C VAL A 243 3.52 20.48 17.13
N THR A 244 4.09 20.84 18.29
CA THR A 244 3.70 22.08 18.98
C THR A 244 4.10 23.33 18.23
N ARG A 245 5.30 23.33 17.62
CA ARG A 245 5.72 24.42 16.72
C ARG A 245 4.77 24.58 15.53
N LYS A 246 4.30 23.48 14.93
CA LYS A 246 3.35 23.49 13.80
C LYS A 246 1.96 23.95 14.19
N LEU A 247 1.59 23.77 15.46
CA LEU A 247 0.35 24.27 16.04
C LEU A 247 0.46 25.73 16.53
N ASN A 248 1.58 26.42 16.26
CA ASN A 248 1.89 27.76 16.76
C ASN A 248 1.86 27.88 18.29
N LEU A 249 2.14 26.78 19.00
CA LEU A 249 2.28 26.75 20.45
C LEU A 249 3.77 26.84 20.84
N LYS A 250 4.06 27.37 22.03
CA LYS A 250 5.43 27.49 22.54
C LYS A 250 5.91 26.12 23.06
N PRO A 251 6.90 25.47 22.45
CA PRO A 251 7.34 24.16 22.91
C PRO A 251 7.99 24.24 24.31
N MET A 252 7.28 23.74 25.33
CA MET A 252 7.77 23.60 26.71
C MET A 252 8.15 22.15 26.99
N LEU A 253 9.16 21.61 26.32
CA LEU A 253 9.53 20.20 26.50
C LEU A 253 10.30 19.95 27.78
N ASP A 254 11.16 20.88 28.20
CA ASP A 254 12.03 20.68 29.35
C ASP A 254 11.25 20.60 30.67
N ASP A 255 10.10 21.27 30.75
CA ASP A 255 9.24 21.29 31.94
C ASP A 255 8.41 20.01 32.10
N TYR A 256 8.12 19.31 31.00
CA TYR A 256 7.25 18.12 30.99
C TYR A 256 8.00 16.81 30.77
N TRP A 257 9.31 16.87 30.45
CA TRP A 257 10.08 15.69 30.06
C TRP A 257 11.07 15.22 31.12
N HIS A 258 10.57 14.39 32.03
CA HIS A 258 11.38 13.82 33.10
C HIS A 258 11.97 12.45 32.73
N GLN A 259 13.23 12.22 33.12
CA GLN A 259 13.94 10.97 32.86
C GLN A 259 13.35 9.79 33.63
N ASP A 260 12.84 10.04 34.85
CA ASP A 260 12.30 9.01 35.74
C ASP A 260 10.92 8.48 35.31
N LEU A 261 10.13 9.30 34.59
CA LEU A 261 8.82 8.92 34.03
C LEU A 261 8.96 8.08 32.75
N GLY A 262 10.09 8.20 32.04
CA GLY A 262 10.34 7.55 30.77
C GLY A 262 9.66 8.25 29.57
N SER A 263 10.33 8.18 28.42
CA SER A 263 10.00 8.96 27.22
C SER A 263 8.58 8.79 26.67
N LYS A 264 7.96 7.61 26.85
CA LYS A 264 6.59 7.34 26.39
C LYS A 264 5.53 8.01 27.28
N VAL A 265 5.73 7.97 28.59
CA VAL A 265 4.82 8.59 29.56
C VAL A 265 4.93 10.09 29.45
N SER A 266 6.15 10.64 29.45
CA SER A 266 6.41 12.07 29.25
C SER A 266 5.78 12.61 27.96
N CYS A 267 5.87 11.86 26.86
CA CYS A 267 5.22 12.25 25.60
C CYS A 267 3.68 12.26 25.70
N THR A 268 3.10 11.27 26.38
CA THR A 268 1.64 11.16 26.55
C THR A 268 1.11 12.30 27.43
N THR A 269 1.75 12.52 28.58
CA THR A 269 1.45 13.61 29.50
C THR A 269 1.61 14.96 28.82
N TYR A 270 2.67 15.16 28.05
CA TYR A 270 2.87 16.38 27.27
C TYR A 270 1.68 16.65 26.33
N PHE A 271 1.29 15.69 25.49
CA PHE A 271 0.17 15.93 24.56
C PHE A 271 -1.20 16.01 25.25
N GLN A 272 -1.40 15.35 26.39
CA GLN A 272 -2.65 15.46 27.14
C GLN A 272 -2.75 16.80 27.87
N ASP A 273 -1.78 17.13 28.72
CA ASP A 273 -1.86 18.29 29.60
C ASP A 273 -1.58 19.60 28.86
N TYR A 274 -0.64 19.60 27.91
CA TYR A 274 -0.29 20.79 27.15
C TYR A 274 -1.36 21.15 26.12
N SER A 275 -1.98 20.16 25.48
CA SER A 275 -3.08 20.43 24.53
C SER A 275 -4.36 20.84 25.24
N ASN A 276 -4.69 20.20 26.38
CA ASN A 276 -5.88 20.55 27.16
C ASN A 276 -5.79 21.95 27.80
N SER A 277 -4.59 22.40 28.18
CA SER A 277 -4.39 23.73 28.75
C SER A 277 -4.46 24.87 27.73
N HIS A 278 -4.25 24.60 26.44
CA HIS A 278 -4.20 25.62 25.38
C HIS A 278 -5.34 25.54 24.35
N SER A 279 -6.19 24.51 24.39
CA SER A 279 -7.31 24.35 23.46
C SER A 279 -8.35 23.36 23.99
N TYR A 280 -9.41 23.86 24.63
CA TYR A 280 -10.50 23.02 25.15
C TYR A 280 -11.41 22.41 24.06
N GLU A 281 -11.26 22.81 22.78
CA GLU A 281 -12.16 22.38 21.69
C GLU A 281 -11.46 21.83 20.43
N ASN A 282 -10.12 21.88 20.34
CA ASN A 282 -9.43 21.52 19.10
C ASN A 282 -9.00 20.05 19.09
N CYS A 283 -9.63 19.24 18.24
CA CYS A 283 -9.15 17.89 17.98
C CYS A 283 -8.01 17.93 16.95
N TYR A 284 -6.88 17.29 17.27
CA TYR A 284 -5.69 17.26 16.41
C TYR A 284 -5.61 15.98 15.57
N LYS A 285 -5.16 16.11 14.31
CA LYS A 285 -4.84 14.97 13.45
C LYS A 285 -3.39 15.05 12.98
N LEU A 286 -2.62 14.03 13.33
CA LEU A 286 -1.20 13.93 13.01
C LEU A 286 -0.98 12.99 11.82
N TYR A 287 -0.24 13.47 10.82
CA TYR A 287 0.26 12.62 9.75
C TYR A 287 1.78 12.48 9.80
N LEU A 288 2.24 11.23 9.80
CA LEU A 288 3.65 10.84 9.69
C LEU A 288 3.91 10.22 8.31
N GLY A 289 4.71 10.90 7.49
CA GLY A 289 5.11 10.40 6.18
C GLY A 289 6.58 10.02 6.12
N GLY A 290 6.90 8.86 5.54
CA GLY A 290 8.25 8.43 5.19
C GLY A 290 8.30 7.86 3.77
N ARG A 291 9.43 8.03 3.07
CA ARG A 291 9.69 7.24 1.85
C ARG A 291 10.46 5.98 2.27
N ARG A 292 9.98 4.81 1.84
CA ARG A 292 10.86 3.64 1.79
C ARG A 292 11.94 3.93 0.73
N LYS A 293 13.20 3.77 1.12
CA LYS A 293 14.30 3.65 0.16
C LYS A 293 14.10 2.34 -0.60
#